data_AF-A0AAU1XG29-F1
#
_entry.id   AF-A0AAU1XG29-F1
#
_cell.length_a   1.000
_cell.length_b   1.000
_cell.length_c   1.000
_cell.angle_alpha   90.00
_cell.angle_beta   90.00
_cell.angle_gamma   90.00
#
_symmetry.space_group_name_H-M   'P 1'
#
loop_
_entity.id
_entity.type
_entity.pdbx_description
1 polymer ?
#
loop_
_entity_poly.entity_id
_entity_poly.type
_entity_poly.pdbx_seq_one_letter_code
_entity_poly.pdbx_strand_id
1 'polypeptide(L)'
;MSTRTLRRRVLAGAGALSLALTGGVVGLAGSAQAATKTTAVFENCDAPAPQPDGSGNQNWTVTLPDGAKAGDVVPITIDPGASPLIPGFSVTTVNTSKITLKVGTTTQVVTSPPETVSVVAGQPLDPKAFSGTIKIPDGTEGTTVNVALDLAVTDADLSGSVFTTTCTPAPRPSASLGSVAVEALPKDPITTKLTPNSGPAGQEVVVSGANMPPGPVTCSALLAGAPTGDNGNGTADAAGVATCTLTVTKKADTIKINGATTSKPFVFVEEQAGVKNPVDVEVLPGPLALGPKDGQPAVSFGSVTINGKAQSVVGVFNAATVQDFRGGSLGWDVTATRTPFLNQATGHSMAKAQIGIQPSCTVTNPDSPSTCTAGTPGAISDVPMKVASQAAGGDELTGGEFAVGGAGMIQLPPFMFADTYQTVVTFSIA
;
A
#
# COMPACT_ATOMS: atom_id res chain seq x y z
N MET A 1 -57.23 39.03 34.39
CA MET A 1 -58.41 38.20 34.66
C MET A 1 -58.29 36.91 33.85
N SER A 2 -58.28 35.76 34.53
CA SER A 2 -58.40 34.37 34.05
C SER A 2 -57.32 33.80 33.10
N THR A 3 -56.25 33.11 33.55
CA THR A 3 -56.08 31.68 33.96
C THR A 3 -56.43 30.59 32.94
N ARG A 4 -55.40 29.85 32.44
CA ARG A 4 -55.12 28.39 32.61
C ARG A 4 -54.01 27.91 31.63
N THR A 5 -52.76 27.67 32.05
CA THR A 5 -52.11 26.47 32.64
C THR A 5 -51.81 25.28 31.69
N LEU A 6 -50.53 25.21 31.25
CA LEU A 6 -49.58 24.08 31.05
C LEU A 6 -49.98 22.74 30.37
N ARG A 7 -49.11 22.28 29.44
CA ARG A 7 -48.17 21.16 29.68
C ARG A 7 -46.99 21.11 28.68
N ARG A 8 -45.80 20.93 29.26
CA ARG A 8 -44.48 20.74 28.63
C ARG A 8 -44.34 19.38 27.94
N ARG A 9 -43.59 19.31 26.82
CA ARG A 9 -42.46 18.37 26.64
C ARG A 9 -41.36 19.04 25.79
N VAL A 10 -40.17 19.01 26.34
CA VAL A 10 -38.91 19.50 25.80
C VAL A 10 -38.29 18.37 24.97
N LEU A 11 -37.75 18.69 23.79
CA LEU A 11 -36.59 18.00 23.21
C LEU A 11 -35.85 19.00 22.29
N ALA A 12 -34.72 19.48 22.82
CA ALA A 12 -33.62 20.06 22.05
C ALA A 12 -33.07 18.99 21.07
N GLY A 13 -32.56 19.28 19.88
CA GLY A 13 -31.81 20.45 19.46
C GLY A 13 -30.33 20.11 19.41
N ALA A 14 -29.83 19.71 18.23
CA ALA A 14 -28.44 19.70 17.73
C ALA A 14 -28.37 18.63 16.62
N GLY A 15 -27.82 18.84 15.44
CA GLY A 15 -26.86 19.83 14.97
C GLY A 15 -25.98 19.08 13.97
N ALA A 16 -26.15 19.38 12.69
CA ALA A 16 -25.33 18.81 11.62
C ALA A 16 -23.89 19.33 11.73
N LEU A 17 -22.92 18.42 11.71
CA LEU A 17 -21.54 18.74 11.36
C LEU A 17 -20.96 17.59 10.54
N SER A 18 -21.03 17.75 9.22
CA SER A 18 -20.31 16.94 8.25
C SER A 18 -18.86 17.42 8.19
N LEU A 19 -17.92 16.64 8.74
CA LEU A 19 -16.51 16.70 8.37
C LEU A 19 -16.09 15.34 7.83
N ALA A 20 -15.77 15.33 6.54
CA ALA A 20 -15.06 14.24 5.89
C ALA A 20 -13.62 14.21 6.41
N LEU A 21 -13.29 13.19 7.20
CA LEU A 21 -11.94 12.77 7.51
C LEU A 21 -11.86 11.28 7.15
N THR A 22 -11.20 11.00 6.02
CA THR A 22 -10.70 9.67 5.67
C THR A 22 -9.54 9.34 6.62
N GLY A 23 -9.88 8.89 7.81
CA GLY A 23 -8.96 8.36 8.82
C GLY A 23 -9.52 7.03 9.30
N GLY A 24 -8.69 5.98 9.26
CA GLY A 24 -9.06 4.60 9.54
C GLY A 24 -9.86 4.46 10.83
N VAL A 25 -11.13 4.10 10.68
CA VAL A 25 -11.94 3.59 11.78
C VAL A 25 -11.47 2.16 11.97
N VAL A 26 -10.65 1.93 13.00
CA VAL A 26 -10.52 0.62 13.62
C VAL A 26 -11.93 0.27 14.10
N GLY A 27 -12.64 -0.52 13.31
CA GLY A 27 -13.90 -1.10 13.73
C GLY A 27 -13.61 -1.92 14.97
N LEU A 28 -14.07 -1.46 16.13
CA LEU A 28 -14.24 -2.35 17.27
C LEU A 28 -15.23 -3.42 16.78
N ALA A 29 -14.70 -4.60 16.45
CA ALA A 29 -15.50 -5.78 16.21
C ALA A 29 -16.43 -5.93 17.41
N GLY A 30 -17.73 -5.80 17.18
CA GLY A 30 -18.72 -6.18 18.19
C GLY A 30 -18.42 -7.60 18.64
N SER A 31 -18.67 -7.90 19.91
CA SER A 31 -18.53 -9.26 20.45
C SER A 31 -19.17 -10.25 19.48
N ALA A 32 -18.35 -11.12 18.87
CA ALA A 32 -18.80 -12.18 17.99
C ALA A 32 -19.93 -12.93 18.70
N GLN A 33 -21.11 -12.98 18.08
CA GLN A 33 -22.20 -13.79 18.60
C GLN A 33 -21.84 -15.26 18.30
N ALA A 34 -22.41 -16.20 19.04
CA ALA A 34 -22.19 -17.61 18.79
C ALA A 34 -23.43 -18.18 18.10
N ALA A 35 -23.29 -18.73 16.90
CA ALA A 35 -24.37 -19.40 16.20
C ALA A 35 -24.72 -20.72 16.88
N THR A 36 -25.98 -20.85 17.30
CA THR A 36 -26.54 -22.09 17.85
C THR A 36 -27.44 -22.74 16.81
N LYS A 37 -27.24 -24.04 16.56
CA LYS A 37 -28.01 -24.80 15.58
C LYS A 37 -28.44 -26.15 16.15
N THR A 38 -29.73 -26.46 16.03
CA THR A 38 -30.30 -27.78 16.33
C THR A 38 -30.46 -28.58 15.04
N THR A 39 -29.92 -29.79 15.00
CA THR A 39 -29.95 -30.68 13.83
C THR A 39 -30.39 -32.07 14.27
N ALA A 40 -31.42 -32.61 13.60
CA ALA A 40 -31.81 -34.00 13.78
C ALA A 40 -30.79 -34.90 13.07
N VAL A 41 -30.18 -35.83 13.82
CA VAL A 41 -29.24 -36.83 13.32
C VAL A 41 -29.84 -38.20 13.54
N PHE A 42 -29.95 -39.00 12.48
CA PHE A 42 -30.33 -40.40 12.62
C PHE A 42 -29.11 -41.20 13.07
N GLU A 43 -29.23 -41.92 14.19
CA GLU A 43 -28.15 -42.69 14.80
C GLU A 43 -28.58 -44.14 15.06
N ASN A 44 -27.63 -45.06 14.91
CA ASN A 44 -27.74 -46.45 15.35
C ASN A 44 -26.91 -46.58 16.63
N CYS A 45 -27.56 -46.92 17.74
CA CYS A 45 -26.95 -47.04 19.05
C CYS A 45 -26.84 -48.50 19.49
N ASP A 46 -25.60 -48.93 19.69
CA ASP A 46 -25.23 -50.21 20.33
C ASP A 46 -25.21 -49.99 21.84
N ALA A 47 -26.12 -50.68 22.54
CA ALA A 47 -26.30 -50.54 23.97
C ALA A 47 -25.70 -51.76 24.71
N PRO A 48 -25.07 -51.54 25.87
CA PRO A 48 -24.50 -52.65 26.63
C PRO A 48 -25.63 -53.56 27.16
N ALA A 49 -25.42 -54.87 27.02
CA ALA A 49 -26.36 -55.86 27.57
C ALA A 49 -26.61 -55.61 29.07
N PRO A 50 -27.86 -55.77 29.57
CA PRO A 50 -29.01 -56.37 28.89
C PRO A 50 -29.89 -55.38 28.10
N GLN A 51 -29.46 -54.13 27.92
CA GLN A 51 -30.23 -53.16 27.16
C GLN A 51 -30.21 -53.53 25.66
N PRO A 52 -31.38 -53.53 24.97
CA PRO A 52 -31.39 -53.73 23.53
C PRO A 52 -30.84 -52.49 22.80
N ASP A 53 -30.25 -52.72 21.64
CA ASP A 53 -29.88 -51.68 20.69
C ASP A 53 -31.10 -50.87 20.23
N GLY A 54 -30.85 -49.67 19.73
CA GLY A 54 -31.89 -48.80 19.20
C GLY A 54 -31.41 -47.95 18.05
N SER A 55 -32.35 -47.40 17.30
CA SER A 55 -32.03 -46.48 16.20
C SER A 55 -33.12 -45.43 16.07
N GLY A 56 -32.74 -44.21 15.71
CA GLY A 56 -33.71 -43.13 15.57
C GLY A 56 -33.04 -41.76 15.45
N ASN A 57 -33.88 -40.73 15.37
CA ASN A 57 -33.41 -39.35 15.31
C ASN A 57 -33.12 -38.82 16.72
N GLN A 58 -31.93 -38.24 16.88
CA GLN A 58 -31.50 -37.48 18.05
C GLN A 58 -31.29 -36.02 17.64
N ASN A 59 -31.82 -35.08 18.43
CA ASN A 59 -31.76 -33.64 18.13
C ASN A 59 -30.53 -33.01 18.78
N TRP A 60 -29.44 -32.92 18.03
CA TRP A 60 -28.19 -32.31 18.48
C TRP A 60 -28.26 -30.79 18.39
N THR A 61 -28.10 -30.10 19.50
CA THR A 61 -27.92 -28.64 19.52
C THR A 61 -26.47 -28.30 19.79
N VAL A 62 -25.82 -27.68 18.81
CA VAL A 62 -24.41 -27.26 18.92
C VAL A 62 -24.30 -25.76 18.77
N THR A 63 -23.56 -25.14 19.68
CA THR A 63 -23.19 -23.73 19.62
C THR A 63 -21.73 -23.62 19.21
N LEU A 64 -21.50 -22.94 18.09
CA LEU A 64 -20.18 -22.66 17.51
C LEU A 64 -19.93 -21.14 17.50
N PRO A 65 -18.68 -20.67 17.51
CA PRO A 65 -18.39 -19.26 17.27
C PRO A 65 -18.75 -18.86 15.84
N ASP A 66 -19.19 -17.61 15.65
CA ASP A 66 -19.46 -17.06 14.31
C ASP A 66 -18.18 -16.95 13.45
N GLY A 67 -17.01 -16.87 14.08
CA GLY A 67 -15.74 -16.91 13.39
C GLY A 67 -14.54 -17.21 14.30
N ALA A 68 -13.42 -17.60 13.68
CA ALA A 68 -12.18 -18.00 14.35
C ALA A 68 -10.97 -17.90 13.40
N LYS A 69 -9.74 -17.88 13.90
CA LYS A 69 -8.55 -18.00 13.04
C LYS A 69 -8.20 -19.48 12.81
N ALA A 70 -7.52 -19.78 11.71
CA ALA A 70 -6.95 -21.09 11.52
C ALA A 70 -5.94 -21.38 12.64
N GLY A 71 -5.96 -22.61 13.16
CA GLY A 71 -5.14 -23.01 14.29
C GLY A 71 -5.73 -22.67 15.67
N ASP A 72 -6.75 -21.81 15.76
CA ASP A 72 -7.34 -21.42 17.04
C ASP A 72 -8.03 -22.60 17.73
N VAL A 73 -7.93 -22.63 19.05
CA VAL A 73 -8.75 -23.51 19.90
C VAL A 73 -9.95 -22.71 20.37
N VAL A 74 -11.13 -23.07 19.88
CA VAL A 74 -12.38 -22.33 20.12
C VAL A 74 -13.31 -23.09 21.07
N PRO A 75 -14.05 -22.37 21.94
CA PRO A 75 -15.05 -22.98 22.79
C PRO A 75 -16.28 -23.41 21.97
N ILE A 76 -16.86 -24.54 22.35
CA ILE A 76 -18.13 -25.03 21.81
C ILE A 76 -19.02 -25.52 22.93
N THR A 77 -20.33 -25.52 22.70
CA THR A 77 -21.31 -26.17 23.57
C THR A 77 -22.04 -27.23 22.76
N ILE A 78 -22.19 -28.42 23.35
CA ILE A 78 -22.83 -29.58 22.75
C ILE A 78 -23.96 -30.01 23.67
N ASP A 79 -25.16 -30.05 23.13
CA ASP A 79 -26.33 -30.68 23.71
C ASP A 79 -26.72 -31.86 22.82
N PRO A 80 -26.45 -33.11 23.24
CA PRO A 80 -26.87 -34.28 22.49
C PRO A 80 -28.39 -34.40 22.36
N GLY A 81 -29.15 -33.83 23.30
CA GLY A 81 -30.58 -34.08 23.42
C GLY A 81 -30.94 -35.54 23.70
N ALA A 82 -32.23 -35.83 23.69
CA ALA A 82 -32.75 -37.15 23.99
C ALA A 82 -32.30 -38.22 22.97
N SER A 83 -31.67 -39.28 23.49
CA SER A 83 -31.21 -40.46 22.77
C SER A 83 -32.39 -41.29 22.23
N PRO A 84 -32.21 -41.96 21.07
CA PRO A 84 -33.20 -42.91 20.57
C PRO A 84 -33.31 -44.19 21.42
N LEU A 85 -32.40 -44.41 22.38
CA LEU A 85 -32.47 -45.53 23.30
C LEU A 85 -33.51 -45.30 24.41
N ILE A 86 -34.38 -46.29 24.59
CA ILE A 86 -35.36 -46.34 25.67
C ILE A 86 -34.96 -47.46 26.64
N PRO A 87 -34.41 -47.12 27.82
CA PRO A 87 -33.98 -48.10 28.81
C PRO A 87 -35.16 -48.93 29.34
N GLY A 88 -34.93 -50.23 29.52
CA GLY A 88 -35.89 -51.16 30.13
C GLY A 88 -35.82 -51.22 31.66
N PHE A 89 -34.91 -50.45 32.27
CA PHE A 89 -34.63 -50.47 33.71
C PHE A 89 -34.37 -49.05 34.22
N SER A 90 -34.43 -48.88 35.54
CA SER A 90 -34.09 -47.63 36.22
C SER A 90 -32.83 -47.83 37.05
N VAL A 91 -31.86 -46.93 36.92
CA VAL A 91 -30.58 -46.99 37.65
C VAL A 91 -29.97 -45.59 37.74
N THR A 92 -29.13 -45.34 38.74
CA THR A 92 -28.32 -44.12 38.80
C THR A 92 -26.88 -44.46 38.46
N THR A 93 -26.33 -43.78 37.46
CA THR A 93 -24.96 -43.96 36.98
C THR A 93 -24.23 -42.63 36.94
N VAL A 94 -22.89 -42.69 36.89
CA VAL A 94 -22.06 -41.53 36.59
C VAL A 94 -21.64 -41.64 35.13
N ASN A 95 -22.20 -40.77 34.29
CA ASN A 95 -22.03 -40.82 32.85
C ASN A 95 -20.94 -39.85 32.39
N THR A 96 -20.16 -40.28 31.40
CA THR A 96 -19.23 -39.43 30.65
C THR A 96 -19.52 -39.60 29.15
N SER A 97 -19.79 -38.51 28.46
CA SER A 97 -20.03 -38.52 27.01
C SER A 97 -18.76 -38.10 26.26
N LYS A 98 -18.37 -38.87 25.26
CA LYS A 98 -17.24 -38.62 24.36
C LYS A 98 -17.79 -38.44 22.95
N ILE A 99 -17.79 -37.20 22.48
CA ILE A 99 -18.37 -36.83 21.19
C ILE A 99 -17.24 -36.62 20.20
N THR A 100 -17.18 -37.49 19.21
CA THR A 100 -16.23 -37.42 18.10
C THR A 100 -16.84 -36.58 16.98
N LEU A 101 -16.21 -35.45 16.70
CA LEU A 101 -16.61 -34.50 15.68
C LEU A 101 -15.64 -34.54 14.50
N LYS A 102 -16.19 -34.38 13.29
CA LYS A 102 -15.44 -34.06 12.09
C LYS A 102 -15.42 -32.54 11.89
N VAL A 103 -14.27 -31.92 12.09
CA VAL A 103 -14.05 -30.48 11.92
C VAL A 103 -13.25 -30.30 10.62
N GLY A 104 -13.96 -29.98 9.54
CA GLY A 104 -13.43 -30.05 8.18
C GLY A 104 -12.97 -31.47 7.85
N THR A 105 -11.67 -31.67 7.64
CA THR A 105 -11.06 -32.98 7.38
C THR A 105 -10.43 -33.62 8.62
N THR A 106 -10.40 -32.91 9.75
CA THR A 106 -9.81 -33.40 11.01
C THR A 106 -10.87 -34.05 11.92
N THR A 107 -10.45 -35.03 12.71
CA THR A 107 -11.30 -35.71 13.69
C THR A 107 -10.88 -35.29 15.09
N GLN A 108 -11.83 -34.90 15.93
CA GLN A 108 -11.57 -34.38 17.28
C GLN A 108 -12.58 -34.95 18.27
N VAL A 109 -12.17 -35.19 19.51
CA VAL A 109 -13.02 -35.76 20.56
C VAL A 109 -13.24 -34.73 21.66
N VAL A 110 -14.50 -34.51 22.02
CA VAL A 110 -14.90 -33.61 23.08
C VAL A 110 -15.57 -34.43 24.18
N THR A 111 -15.01 -34.39 25.38
CA THR A 111 -15.45 -35.21 26.51
C THR A 111 -16.17 -34.35 27.52
N SER A 112 -17.39 -34.76 27.91
CA SER A 112 -18.16 -34.10 28.96
C SER A 112 -17.49 -34.33 30.33
N PRO A 113 -17.71 -33.43 31.30
CA PRO A 113 -17.45 -33.78 32.69
C PRO A 113 -18.33 -34.98 33.12
N PRO A 114 -17.91 -35.76 34.14
CA PRO A 114 -18.75 -36.78 34.72
C PRO A 114 -20.05 -36.19 35.28
N GLU A 115 -21.18 -36.82 34.96
CA GLU A 115 -22.51 -36.39 35.40
C GLU A 115 -23.27 -37.53 36.07
N THR A 116 -23.86 -37.28 37.24
CA THR A 116 -24.80 -38.22 37.83
C THR A 116 -26.14 -38.18 37.10
N VAL A 117 -26.50 -39.29 36.45
CA VAL A 117 -27.72 -39.44 35.67
C VAL A 117 -28.60 -40.52 36.29
N SER A 118 -29.86 -40.18 36.55
CA SER A 118 -30.88 -41.16 36.94
C SER A 118 -31.63 -41.62 35.71
N VAL A 119 -31.30 -42.82 35.24
CA VAL A 119 -32.01 -43.52 34.19
C VAL A 119 -33.36 -43.97 34.71
N VAL A 120 -34.42 -43.69 33.95
CA VAL A 120 -35.79 -44.10 34.27
C VAL A 120 -36.30 -45.02 33.17
N ALA A 121 -36.81 -46.19 33.56
CA ALA A 121 -37.37 -47.15 32.62
C ALA A 121 -38.48 -46.52 31.76
N GLY A 122 -38.45 -46.79 30.45
CA GLY A 122 -39.44 -46.31 29.50
C GLY A 122 -39.31 -44.84 29.10
N GLN A 123 -38.27 -44.13 29.54
CA GLN A 123 -38.00 -42.74 29.17
C GLN A 123 -36.68 -42.64 28.38
N PRO A 124 -36.61 -41.82 27.31
CA PRO A 124 -35.36 -41.57 26.61
C PRO A 124 -34.25 -41.08 27.56
N LEU A 125 -33.01 -41.49 27.29
CA LEU A 125 -31.85 -40.92 27.96
C LEU A 125 -31.60 -39.51 27.42
N ASP A 126 -31.57 -38.50 28.29
CA ASP A 126 -31.35 -37.10 27.90
C ASP A 126 -30.12 -36.54 28.62
N PRO A 127 -28.91 -36.67 28.03
CA PRO A 127 -27.68 -36.13 28.59
C PRO A 127 -27.73 -34.62 28.67
N LYS A 128 -27.19 -34.01 29.72
CA LYS A 128 -27.14 -32.54 29.78
C LYS A 128 -26.15 -31.97 28.76
N ALA A 129 -26.46 -30.76 28.32
CA ALA A 129 -25.53 -29.94 27.56
C ALA A 129 -24.21 -29.72 28.34
N PHE A 130 -23.09 -29.77 27.61
CA PHE A 130 -21.77 -29.53 28.16
C PHE A 130 -20.92 -28.70 27.20
N SER A 131 -19.89 -28.05 27.75
CA SER A 131 -18.95 -27.24 26.98
C SER A 131 -17.62 -27.95 26.82
N GLY A 132 -16.94 -27.67 25.72
CA GLY A 132 -15.59 -28.14 25.42
C GLY A 132 -14.90 -27.22 24.43
N THR A 133 -13.86 -27.72 23.79
CA THR A 133 -13.12 -26.98 22.77
C THR A 133 -12.84 -27.83 21.54
N ILE A 134 -12.71 -27.17 20.40
CA ILE A 134 -12.20 -27.76 19.15
C ILE A 134 -11.11 -26.87 18.58
N LYS A 135 -10.13 -27.45 17.89
CA LYS A 135 -9.11 -26.73 17.12
C LYS A 135 -9.60 -26.50 15.69
N ILE A 136 -9.56 -25.27 15.20
CA ILE A 136 -9.78 -24.99 13.78
C ILE A 136 -8.54 -25.49 13.00
N PRO A 137 -8.69 -26.31 11.94
CA PRO A 137 -7.54 -26.84 11.22
C PRO A 137 -6.68 -25.74 10.60
N ASP A 138 -5.37 -25.92 10.63
CA ASP A 138 -4.43 -25.03 9.93
C ASP A 138 -4.65 -25.11 8.40
N GLY A 139 -4.39 -24.03 7.64
CA GLY A 139 -4.59 -24.03 6.18
C GLY A 139 -6.05 -23.84 5.74
N THR A 140 -6.95 -23.44 6.65
CA THR A 140 -8.38 -23.18 6.38
C THR A 140 -8.71 -21.68 6.29
N GLU A 141 -7.71 -20.81 6.25
CA GLU A 141 -7.86 -19.36 6.26
C GLU A 141 -8.76 -18.88 5.11
N GLY A 142 -9.76 -18.05 5.43
CA GLY A 142 -10.71 -17.53 4.44
C GLY A 142 -11.69 -18.57 3.90
N THR A 143 -11.75 -19.77 4.49
CA THR A 143 -12.74 -20.80 4.16
C THR A 143 -13.79 -20.95 5.25
N THR A 144 -14.81 -21.76 5.00
CA THR A 144 -15.81 -22.15 6.00
C THR A 144 -15.58 -23.60 6.40
N VAL A 145 -15.35 -23.82 7.70
CA VAL A 145 -15.10 -25.16 8.25
C VAL A 145 -16.39 -25.74 8.79
N ASN A 146 -16.84 -26.83 8.18
CA ASN A 146 -18.03 -27.56 8.64
C ASN A 146 -17.69 -28.46 9.84
N VAL A 147 -18.61 -28.53 10.79
CA VAL A 147 -18.57 -29.44 11.93
C VAL A 147 -19.70 -30.46 11.79
N ALA A 148 -19.38 -31.75 11.83
CA ALA A 148 -20.32 -32.86 11.72
C ALA A 148 -20.08 -33.91 12.82
N LEU A 149 -21.10 -34.69 13.16
CA LEU A 149 -20.95 -35.81 14.09
C LEU A 149 -20.30 -36.99 13.38
N ASP A 150 -19.30 -37.60 13.99
CA ASP A 150 -18.72 -38.85 13.50
C ASP A 150 -19.09 -40.05 14.39
N LEU A 151 -19.06 -39.87 15.71
CA LEU A 151 -19.37 -40.92 16.68
C LEU A 151 -19.72 -40.30 18.04
N ALA A 152 -20.76 -40.80 18.71
CA ALA A 152 -21.06 -40.47 20.10
C ALA A 152 -20.90 -41.71 20.98
N VAL A 153 -20.14 -41.59 22.07
CA VAL A 153 -19.92 -42.68 23.03
C VAL A 153 -20.30 -42.19 24.42
N THR A 154 -21.09 -42.95 25.15
CA THR A 154 -21.42 -42.67 26.55
C THR A 154 -20.95 -43.82 27.42
N ASP A 155 -20.04 -43.51 28.35
CA ASP A 155 -19.58 -44.43 29.39
C ASP A 155 -20.41 -44.18 30.65
N ALA A 156 -21.19 -45.18 31.07
CA ALA A 156 -21.96 -45.15 32.31
C ALA A 156 -21.25 -45.99 33.38
N ASP A 157 -20.76 -45.34 34.43
CA ASP A 157 -20.19 -46.00 35.60
C ASP A 157 -21.30 -46.34 36.61
N LEU A 158 -21.44 -47.64 36.86
CA LEU A 158 -22.26 -48.19 37.93
C LEU A 158 -21.35 -48.85 38.98
N SER A 159 -21.03 -48.10 40.04
CA SER A 159 -20.27 -48.59 41.20
C SER A 159 -18.92 -49.23 40.83
N GLY A 160 -18.21 -48.65 39.88
CA GLY A 160 -16.88 -49.07 39.41
C GLY A 160 -16.89 -49.97 38.17
N SER A 161 -18.06 -50.34 37.66
CA SER A 161 -18.21 -51.05 36.38
C SER A 161 -18.67 -50.09 35.28
N VAL A 162 -17.91 -49.99 34.19
CA VAL A 162 -18.22 -49.10 33.06
C VAL A 162 -18.99 -49.87 31.99
N PHE A 163 -20.15 -49.33 31.63
CA PHE A 163 -21.00 -49.81 30.55
C PHE A 163 -20.99 -48.77 29.44
N THR A 164 -20.55 -49.16 28.24
CA THR A 164 -20.36 -48.24 27.12
C THR A 164 -21.49 -48.39 26.11
N THR A 165 -22.16 -47.28 25.81
CA THR A 165 -23.11 -47.15 24.71
C THR A 165 -22.44 -46.41 23.56
N THR A 166 -22.57 -46.92 22.34
CA THR A 166 -21.98 -46.30 21.15
C THR A 166 -23.07 -45.97 20.13
N CYS A 167 -23.29 -44.68 19.86
CA CYS A 167 -24.19 -44.18 18.83
C CYS A 167 -23.40 -43.74 17.60
N THR A 168 -23.72 -44.35 16.46
CA THR A 168 -23.10 -44.07 15.16
C THR A 168 -24.10 -43.40 14.24
N PRO A 169 -23.82 -42.19 13.71
CA PRO A 169 -24.71 -41.54 12.75
C PRO A 169 -24.80 -42.31 11.43
N ALA A 170 -25.96 -42.31 10.80
CA ALA A 170 -26.20 -42.88 9.47
C ALA A 170 -26.89 -41.84 8.56
N PRO A 171 -26.20 -41.25 7.57
CA PRO A 171 -24.83 -41.54 7.13
C PRO A 171 -23.75 -41.06 8.12
N ARG A 172 -22.53 -41.62 7.98
CA ARG A 172 -21.34 -41.24 8.74
C ARG A 172 -20.28 -40.59 7.83
N PRO A 173 -19.73 -39.40 8.15
CA PRO A 173 -20.20 -38.49 9.21
C PRO A 173 -21.62 -37.98 8.91
N SER A 174 -22.29 -37.45 9.93
CA SER A 174 -23.63 -36.88 9.79
C SER A 174 -23.64 -35.62 8.90
N ALA A 175 -24.84 -35.09 8.63
CA ALA A 175 -24.96 -33.74 8.10
C ALA A 175 -24.34 -32.69 9.06
N SER A 176 -23.94 -31.54 8.51
CA SER A 176 -23.31 -30.47 9.29
C SER A 176 -24.20 -30.03 10.47
N LEU A 177 -23.65 -30.15 11.68
CA LEU A 177 -24.19 -29.61 12.93
C LEU A 177 -24.00 -28.09 13.02
N GLY A 178 -23.14 -27.53 12.18
CA GLY A 178 -22.85 -26.11 12.07
C GLY A 178 -21.57 -25.88 11.29
N SER A 179 -21.20 -24.61 11.15
CA SER A 179 -19.98 -24.21 10.45
C SER A 179 -19.35 -23.00 11.11
N VAL A 180 -18.03 -22.90 11.08
CA VAL A 180 -17.26 -21.75 11.55
C VAL A 180 -16.67 -21.04 10.35
N ALA A 181 -16.90 -19.73 10.22
CA ALA A 181 -16.19 -18.92 9.25
C ALA A 181 -14.76 -18.70 9.74
N VAL A 182 -13.76 -19.10 8.95
CA VAL A 182 -12.37 -18.90 9.34
C VAL A 182 -11.92 -17.55 8.82
N GLU A 183 -11.50 -16.67 9.73
CA GLU A 183 -10.93 -15.38 9.40
C GLU A 183 -9.86 -15.58 8.33
N ALA A 184 -10.00 -14.87 7.22
CA ALA A 184 -8.87 -14.68 6.33
C ALA A 184 -7.77 -13.98 7.16
N LEU A 185 -6.54 -14.44 7.04
CA LEU A 185 -5.40 -13.74 7.64
C LEU A 185 -5.51 -12.24 7.32
N PRO A 186 -5.30 -11.34 8.29
CA PRO A 186 -5.10 -9.94 7.97
C PRO A 186 -3.99 -9.89 6.92
N LYS A 187 -4.29 -9.40 5.71
CA LYS A 187 -3.26 -9.03 4.75
C LYS A 187 -2.53 -7.82 5.32
N ASP A 188 -1.64 -8.02 6.29
CA ASP A 188 -0.43 -7.22 6.30
C ASP A 188 0.19 -7.39 4.91
N PRO A 189 0.59 -6.29 4.23
CA PRO A 189 0.96 -6.35 2.82
C PRO A 189 2.03 -7.41 2.64
N ILE A 190 1.84 -8.31 1.67
CA ILE A 190 2.77 -9.41 1.36
C ILE A 190 4.20 -8.86 1.40
N THR A 191 4.95 -9.25 2.43
CA THR A 191 6.29 -8.74 2.67
C THR A 191 7.25 -9.64 1.93
N THR A 192 7.69 -9.19 0.77
CA THR A 192 8.75 -9.84 0.01
C THR A 192 10.12 -9.34 0.50
N LYS A 193 11.12 -10.20 0.64
CA LYS A 193 12.50 -9.80 0.95
C LYS A 193 13.45 -10.57 0.03
N LEU A 194 14.42 -9.86 -0.52
CA LEU A 194 15.48 -10.43 -1.36
C LEU A 194 16.77 -10.54 -0.55
N THR A 195 17.45 -11.68 -0.66
CA THR A 195 18.77 -11.88 -0.07
C THR A 195 19.66 -12.64 -1.07
N PRO A 196 20.66 -11.99 -1.68
CA PRO A 196 20.90 -10.54 -1.71
C PRO A 196 19.84 -9.80 -2.57
N ASN A 197 19.75 -8.48 -2.43
CA ASN A 197 18.88 -7.61 -3.23
C ASN A 197 19.60 -6.96 -4.43
N SER A 198 20.82 -7.40 -4.72
CA SER A 198 21.62 -6.97 -5.85
C SER A 198 22.60 -8.07 -6.27
N GLY A 199 23.10 -7.98 -7.51
CA GLY A 199 24.19 -8.82 -7.99
C GLY A 199 24.23 -8.96 -9.51
N PRO A 200 25.29 -9.59 -10.03
CA PRO A 200 25.49 -9.74 -11.47
C PRO A 200 24.68 -10.88 -12.07
N ALA A 201 24.79 -11.05 -13.39
CA ALA A 201 24.31 -12.26 -14.05
C ALA A 201 24.90 -13.52 -13.38
N GLY A 202 24.05 -14.51 -13.09
CA GLY A 202 24.40 -15.70 -12.34
C GLY A 202 24.21 -15.57 -10.82
N GLN A 203 23.83 -14.40 -10.30
CA GLN A 203 23.55 -14.23 -8.87
C GLN A 203 22.31 -15.05 -8.46
N GLU A 204 22.49 -15.91 -7.47
CA GLU A 204 21.39 -16.57 -6.78
C GLU A 204 20.74 -15.61 -5.77
N VAL A 205 19.42 -15.50 -5.82
CA VAL A 205 18.61 -14.65 -4.94
C VAL A 205 17.58 -15.50 -4.22
N VAL A 206 17.60 -15.45 -2.88
CA VAL A 206 16.56 -16.00 -2.04
C VAL A 206 15.46 -14.94 -1.86
N VAL A 207 14.27 -15.28 -2.34
CA VAL A 207 13.04 -14.49 -2.19
C VAL A 207 12.24 -15.09 -1.06
N SER A 208 12.09 -14.35 0.03
CA SER A 208 11.22 -14.70 1.14
C SER A 208 9.93 -13.90 1.09
N GLY A 209 8.81 -14.50 1.46
CA GLY A 209 7.49 -13.92 1.52
C GLY A 209 6.79 -14.33 2.81
N ALA A 210 5.88 -13.50 3.31
CA ALA A 210 4.94 -13.89 4.36
C ALA A 210 3.49 -13.76 3.85
N ASN A 211 2.57 -14.42 4.54
CA ASN A 211 1.13 -14.39 4.25
C ASN A 211 0.76 -14.96 2.86
N MET A 212 1.50 -15.99 2.41
CA MET A 212 1.21 -16.73 1.17
C MET A 212 0.38 -17.98 1.47
N PRO A 213 -0.53 -18.42 0.57
CA PRO A 213 -1.20 -19.71 0.73
C PRO A 213 -0.17 -20.86 0.84
N PRO A 214 -0.34 -21.81 1.77
CA PRO A 214 0.54 -22.97 1.88
C PRO A 214 0.60 -23.76 0.57
N GLY A 215 1.80 -24.26 0.21
CA GLY A 215 2.00 -25.06 -0.99
C GLY A 215 3.10 -24.53 -1.92
N PRO A 216 3.14 -24.99 -3.19
CA PRO A 216 4.20 -24.61 -4.12
C PRO A 216 4.12 -23.12 -4.50
N VAL A 217 5.25 -22.43 -4.48
CA VAL A 217 5.38 -21.06 -4.96
C VAL A 217 6.41 -20.97 -6.08
N THR A 218 6.26 -19.98 -6.95
CA THR A 218 7.25 -19.64 -7.96
C THR A 218 7.64 -18.18 -7.81
N CYS A 219 8.86 -17.83 -8.21
CA CYS A 219 9.34 -16.46 -8.23
C CYS A 219 9.87 -16.12 -9.62
N SER A 220 9.77 -14.85 -10.01
CA SER A 220 10.20 -14.40 -11.33
C SER A 220 10.91 -13.06 -11.22
N ALA A 221 11.95 -12.89 -12.03
CA ALA A 221 12.57 -11.58 -12.26
C ALA A 221 11.84 -10.83 -13.37
N LEU A 222 11.75 -9.52 -13.22
CA LEU A 222 11.03 -8.62 -14.11
C LEU A 222 11.96 -7.48 -14.53
N LEU A 223 11.71 -6.95 -15.72
CA LEU A 223 12.29 -5.71 -16.23
C LEU A 223 11.15 -4.85 -16.78
N ALA A 224 10.96 -3.64 -16.24
CA ALA A 224 9.85 -2.75 -16.57
C ALA A 224 8.48 -3.45 -16.50
N GLY A 225 8.32 -4.38 -15.54
CA GLY A 225 7.11 -5.17 -15.35
C GLY A 225 6.94 -6.39 -16.27
N ALA A 226 7.84 -6.62 -17.24
CA ALA A 226 7.83 -7.79 -18.12
C ALA A 226 8.76 -8.90 -17.59
N PRO A 227 8.39 -10.19 -17.70
CA PRO A 227 9.23 -11.31 -17.25
C PRO A 227 10.51 -11.44 -18.08
N THR A 228 11.66 -11.58 -17.41
CA THR A 228 12.96 -11.81 -18.07
C THR A 228 13.11 -13.25 -18.58
N GLY A 229 12.28 -14.16 -18.06
CA GLY A 229 12.39 -15.60 -18.24
C GLY A 229 13.15 -16.30 -17.11
N ASP A 230 13.73 -15.55 -16.17
CA ASP A 230 14.32 -16.11 -14.96
C ASP A 230 13.21 -16.47 -13.97
N ASN A 231 13.09 -17.77 -13.68
CA ASN A 231 12.10 -18.30 -12.76
C ASN A 231 12.78 -19.15 -11.67
N GLY A 232 12.20 -19.10 -10.48
CA GLY A 232 12.57 -19.93 -9.34
C GLY A 232 11.38 -20.69 -8.81
N ASN A 233 11.66 -21.78 -8.08
CA ASN A 233 10.67 -22.60 -7.41
C ASN A 233 10.89 -22.58 -5.91
N GLY A 234 9.82 -22.84 -5.16
CA GLY A 234 9.83 -22.78 -3.71
C GLY A 234 8.56 -23.32 -3.07
N THR A 235 8.45 -23.13 -1.76
CA THR A 235 7.28 -23.55 -0.98
C THR A 235 6.89 -22.51 0.05
N ALA A 236 5.59 -22.39 0.31
CA ALA A 236 5.02 -21.72 1.46
C ALA A 236 4.63 -22.77 2.51
N ASP A 237 5.05 -22.56 3.76
CA ASP A 237 4.67 -23.42 4.88
C ASP A 237 3.24 -23.15 5.37
N ALA A 238 2.79 -23.94 6.35
CA ALA A 238 1.46 -23.80 6.95
C ALA A 238 1.27 -22.46 7.70
N ALA A 239 2.35 -21.76 8.05
CA ALA A 239 2.32 -20.42 8.63
C ALA A 239 2.29 -19.30 7.56
N GLY A 240 2.27 -19.67 6.28
CA GLY A 240 2.27 -18.75 5.15
C GLY A 240 3.62 -18.10 4.86
N VAL A 241 4.71 -18.64 5.42
CA VAL A 241 6.08 -18.22 5.12
C VAL A 241 6.53 -18.90 3.84
N ALA A 242 6.72 -18.12 2.78
CA ALA A 242 7.19 -18.58 1.49
C ALA A 242 8.69 -18.34 1.31
N THR A 243 9.39 -19.32 0.75
CA THR A 243 10.76 -19.17 0.27
C THR A 243 10.86 -19.69 -1.15
N CYS A 244 11.54 -18.95 -2.00
CA CYS A 244 11.80 -19.30 -3.39
C CYS A 244 13.20 -18.84 -3.78
N THR A 245 13.92 -19.67 -4.55
CA THR A 245 15.26 -19.33 -5.02
C THR A 245 15.22 -19.18 -6.53
N LEU A 246 15.74 -18.06 -7.06
CA LEU A 246 15.97 -17.88 -8.49
C LEU A 246 17.40 -17.45 -8.76
N THR A 247 17.89 -17.75 -9.95
CA THR A 247 19.16 -17.22 -10.46
C THR A 247 18.85 -16.13 -11.47
N VAL A 248 19.40 -14.94 -11.27
CA VAL A 248 19.20 -13.81 -12.19
C VAL A 248 20.20 -13.93 -13.33
N THR A 249 19.75 -14.28 -14.54
CA THR A 249 20.65 -14.45 -15.71
C THR A 249 20.60 -13.27 -16.67
N LYS A 250 19.55 -12.45 -16.59
CA LYS A 250 19.35 -11.26 -17.43
C LYS A 250 19.05 -10.04 -16.57
N LYS A 251 19.17 -8.86 -17.18
CA LYS A 251 18.85 -7.58 -16.54
C LYS A 251 17.43 -7.59 -15.97
N ALA A 252 17.32 -7.28 -14.68
CA ALA A 252 16.07 -7.20 -13.93
C ALA A 252 16.09 -5.98 -13.01
N ASP A 253 14.95 -5.30 -12.86
CA ASP A 253 14.77 -4.19 -11.93
C ASP A 253 13.99 -4.58 -10.67
N THR A 254 13.24 -5.69 -10.77
CA THR A 254 12.38 -6.16 -9.69
C THR A 254 12.29 -7.68 -9.70
N ILE A 255 12.09 -8.25 -8.51
CA ILE A 255 11.85 -9.68 -8.30
C ILE A 255 10.58 -9.82 -7.47
N LYS A 256 9.73 -10.80 -7.80
CA LYS A 256 8.52 -11.10 -7.04
C LYS A 256 8.32 -12.59 -6.83
N ILE A 257 7.52 -12.93 -5.83
CA ILE A 257 6.85 -14.24 -5.76
C ILE A 257 5.57 -14.14 -6.59
N ASN A 258 5.35 -15.07 -7.52
CA ASN A 258 4.18 -15.09 -8.37
C ASN A 258 2.92 -15.35 -7.52
N GLY A 259 1.89 -14.54 -7.73
CA GLY A 259 0.72 -14.46 -6.85
C GLY A 259 0.82 -13.38 -5.77
N ALA A 260 2.02 -12.81 -5.52
CA ALA A 260 2.15 -11.62 -4.68
C ALA A 260 1.70 -10.36 -5.42
N THR A 261 1.06 -9.44 -4.70
CA THR A 261 0.64 -8.13 -5.22
C THR A 261 1.80 -7.12 -5.31
N THR A 262 2.94 -7.44 -4.70
CA THR A 262 4.10 -6.53 -4.56
C THR A 262 5.37 -7.22 -5.05
N SER A 263 6.14 -6.52 -5.88
CA SER A 263 7.52 -6.88 -6.22
C SER A 263 8.51 -6.15 -5.30
N LYS A 264 9.75 -6.64 -5.24
CA LYS A 264 10.87 -5.93 -4.59
C LYS A 264 11.88 -5.46 -5.61
N PRO A 265 12.43 -4.24 -5.45
CA PRO A 265 13.54 -3.77 -6.26
C PRO A 265 14.73 -4.73 -6.17
N PHE A 266 15.30 -5.06 -7.32
CA PHE A 266 16.56 -5.78 -7.44
C PHE A 266 17.51 -4.93 -8.27
N VAL A 267 18.74 -4.75 -7.78
CA VAL A 267 19.77 -3.99 -8.50
C VAL A 267 20.62 -4.98 -9.30
N PHE A 268 20.37 -5.03 -10.62
CA PHE A 268 21.19 -5.83 -11.52
C PHE A 268 22.52 -5.14 -11.79
N VAL A 269 23.60 -5.80 -11.39
CA VAL A 269 24.95 -5.27 -11.50
C VAL A 269 25.61 -5.76 -12.78
N GLU A 270 25.86 -4.86 -13.73
CA GLU A 270 26.64 -5.21 -14.92
C GLU A 270 28.14 -5.26 -14.57
N GLU A 271 28.80 -6.38 -14.84
CA GLU A 271 30.26 -6.44 -14.73
C GLU A 271 30.90 -5.57 -15.81
N GLN A 272 31.56 -4.50 -15.38
CA GLN A 272 32.43 -3.70 -16.22
C GLN A 272 33.85 -4.27 -16.12
N ALA A 273 34.43 -4.65 -17.25
CA ALA A 273 35.78 -5.21 -17.30
C ALA A 273 36.79 -4.23 -16.67
N GLY A 274 37.36 -4.61 -15.51
CA GLY A 274 38.37 -3.83 -14.80
C GLY A 274 37.88 -3.03 -13.58
N VAL A 275 36.59 -3.03 -13.24
CA VAL A 275 36.05 -2.33 -12.05
C VAL A 275 35.55 -3.32 -11.01
N LYS A 276 36.20 -3.37 -9.83
CA LYS A 276 35.82 -4.26 -8.72
C LYS A 276 34.80 -3.54 -7.82
N ASN A 277 33.56 -4.03 -7.76
CA ASN A 277 32.40 -3.50 -7.00
C ASN A 277 31.80 -2.19 -7.56
N PRO A 278 30.97 -2.25 -8.62
CA PRO A 278 30.28 -1.06 -9.12
C PRO A 278 29.25 -0.54 -8.10
N VAL A 279 29.18 0.78 -7.96
CA VAL A 279 28.19 1.50 -7.18
C VAL A 279 27.31 2.26 -8.18
N ASP A 280 26.05 1.89 -8.27
CA ASP A 280 25.08 2.62 -9.10
C ASP A 280 24.57 3.84 -8.31
N VAL A 281 24.81 5.03 -8.86
CA VAL A 281 24.27 6.29 -8.36
C VAL A 281 23.29 6.81 -9.40
N GLU A 282 22.01 6.86 -9.04
CA GLU A 282 20.98 7.49 -9.86
C GLU A 282 20.97 9.00 -9.58
N VAL A 283 21.23 9.80 -10.61
CA VAL A 283 21.19 11.27 -10.55
C VAL A 283 19.93 11.73 -11.29
N LEU A 284 18.99 12.32 -10.56
CA LEU A 284 17.75 12.85 -11.14
C LEU A 284 17.97 14.24 -11.76
N PRO A 285 17.29 14.56 -12.88
CA PRO A 285 17.43 15.86 -13.53
C PRO A 285 16.83 16.99 -12.67
N GLY A 286 17.50 18.12 -12.68
CA GLY A 286 17.04 19.39 -12.11
C GLY A 286 16.41 20.32 -13.16
N PRO A 287 16.04 21.55 -12.75
CA PRO A 287 15.36 22.51 -13.63
C PRO A 287 16.30 23.19 -14.62
N LEU A 288 15.71 23.81 -15.65
CA LEU A 288 16.31 24.93 -16.39
C LEU A 288 15.86 26.24 -15.73
N ALA A 289 16.80 27.09 -15.32
CA ALA A 289 16.51 28.33 -14.62
C ALA A 289 17.37 29.49 -15.11
N LEU A 290 16.80 30.70 -15.07
CA LEU A 290 17.44 31.98 -15.30
C LEU A 290 17.22 32.85 -14.05
N GLY A 291 18.28 33.25 -13.33
CA GLY A 291 18.15 34.02 -12.08
C GLY A 291 19.46 34.52 -11.48
N PRO A 292 19.43 35.51 -10.57
CA PRO A 292 19.20 35.18 -9.15
C PRO A 292 17.72 35.20 -8.79
N LYS A 293 17.36 34.38 -7.79
CA LYS A 293 15.99 34.08 -7.33
C LYS A 293 15.11 35.31 -7.01
N ASP A 294 15.72 36.49 -6.79
CA ASP A 294 15.07 37.67 -6.19
C ASP A 294 15.05 38.94 -7.09
N GLY A 295 15.25 38.80 -8.40
CA GLY A 295 15.19 39.91 -9.35
C GLY A 295 16.48 40.74 -9.40
N GLN A 296 16.77 41.32 -10.57
CA GLN A 296 17.93 42.22 -10.70
C GLN A 296 17.63 43.57 -10.05
N PRO A 297 18.58 44.18 -9.31
CA PRO A 297 18.41 45.54 -8.81
C PRO A 297 18.23 46.51 -9.98
N ALA A 298 17.39 47.54 -9.80
CA ALA A 298 17.20 48.58 -10.79
C ALA A 298 18.57 49.23 -11.15
N VAL A 299 18.96 49.15 -12.42
CA VAL A 299 20.20 49.78 -12.90
C VAL A 299 19.93 51.27 -13.12
N SER A 300 20.48 52.11 -12.26
CA SER A 300 20.49 53.56 -12.46
C SER A 300 21.68 53.94 -13.33
N PHE A 301 21.41 54.50 -14.51
CA PHE A 301 22.41 55.01 -15.43
C PHE A 301 22.83 56.46 -15.11
N GLY A 302 22.42 57.01 -13.96
CA GLY A 302 22.72 58.39 -13.55
C GLY A 302 21.89 59.45 -14.28
N SER A 303 22.29 60.72 -14.14
CA SER A 303 21.66 61.87 -14.82
C SER A 303 22.53 62.35 -15.99
N VAL A 304 21.87 62.86 -17.04
CA VAL A 304 22.53 63.45 -18.20
C VAL A 304 21.97 64.84 -18.45
N THR A 305 22.84 65.83 -18.64
CA THR A 305 22.44 67.20 -18.99
C THR A 305 22.28 67.33 -20.50
N ILE A 306 21.07 67.61 -20.98
CA ILE A 306 20.78 67.79 -22.41
C ILE A 306 21.59 68.98 -22.96
N ASN A 307 22.33 68.76 -24.04
CA ASN A 307 23.16 69.79 -24.68
C ASN A 307 22.92 69.95 -26.20
N GLY A 308 21.80 69.40 -26.70
CA GLY A 308 21.42 69.46 -28.12
C GLY A 308 22.25 68.54 -29.05
N LYS A 309 23.08 67.65 -28.50
CA LYS A 309 23.84 66.65 -29.23
C LYS A 309 23.45 65.25 -28.76
N ALA A 310 23.69 64.24 -29.58
CA ALA A 310 23.54 62.85 -29.16
C ALA A 310 24.50 62.55 -27.99
N GLN A 311 24.00 61.80 -27.01
CA GLN A 311 24.74 61.50 -25.78
C GLN A 311 24.70 59.99 -25.54
N SER A 312 25.82 59.45 -25.05
CA SER A 312 25.93 58.03 -24.70
C SER A 312 26.19 57.88 -23.21
N VAL A 313 25.47 56.98 -22.58
CA VAL A 313 25.71 56.56 -21.19
C VAL A 313 26.14 55.11 -21.21
N VAL A 314 27.32 54.82 -20.66
CA VAL A 314 27.86 53.47 -20.58
C VAL A 314 27.56 52.89 -19.21
N GLY A 315 27.07 51.65 -19.17
CA GLY A 315 26.89 50.89 -17.94
C GLY A 315 27.25 49.42 -18.15
N VAL A 316 27.25 48.65 -17.07
CA VAL A 316 27.49 47.20 -17.12
C VAL A 316 26.19 46.50 -16.75
N PHE A 317 25.82 45.48 -17.51
CA PHE A 317 24.71 44.60 -17.16
C PHE A 317 25.28 43.34 -16.52
N ASN A 318 25.17 43.26 -15.18
CA ASN A 318 25.65 42.09 -14.46
C ASN A 318 24.72 40.91 -14.70
N ALA A 319 25.37 39.81 -15.08
CA ALA A 319 24.80 38.66 -15.74
C ALA A 319 23.79 37.88 -14.90
N ALA A 320 22.68 37.47 -15.49
CA ALA A 320 21.86 36.41 -14.94
C ALA A 320 22.66 35.09 -14.96
N THR A 321 22.46 34.24 -13.94
CA THR A 321 22.95 32.87 -13.95
C THR A 321 21.96 32.00 -14.70
N VAL A 322 22.44 31.23 -15.68
CA VAL A 322 21.69 30.13 -16.29
C VAL A 322 22.15 28.84 -15.64
N GLN A 323 21.20 28.06 -15.15
CA GLN A 323 21.43 26.71 -14.65
C GLN A 323 20.62 25.75 -15.52
N ASP A 324 21.28 24.86 -16.23
CA ASP A 324 20.64 23.77 -16.97
C ASP A 324 21.02 22.43 -16.35
N PHE A 325 20.10 21.89 -15.54
CA PHE A 325 20.28 20.59 -14.88
C PHE A 325 19.34 19.53 -15.45
N ARG A 326 18.72 19.77 -16.62
CA ARG A 326 17.71 18.88 -17.20
C ARG A 326 18.28 17.51 -17.59
N GLY A 327 19.60 17.39 -17.77
CA GLY A 327 20.27 16.12 -18.07
C GLY A 327 19.78 15.46 -19.36
N GLY A 328 19.27 16.25 -20.32
CA GLY A 328 18.83 15.81 -21.64
C GLY A 328 19.82 16.26 -22.73
N SER A 329 19.44 16.22 -24.01
CA SER A 329 20.28 16.72 -25.12
C SER A 329 19.82 18.06 -25.71
N LEU A 330 18.79 18.67 -25.12
CA LEU A 330 18.23 19.94 -25.59
C LEU A 330 19.15 21.11 -25.23
N GLY A 331 19.28 22.05 -26.16
CA GLY A 331 19.93 23.33 -25.92
C GLY A 331 18.99 24.32 -25.20
N TRP A 332 19.43 25.58 -25.12
CA TRP A 332 18.58 26.69 -24.73
C TRP A 332 19.03 28.00 -25.37
N ASP A 333 18.11 28.95 -25.46
CA ASP A 333 18.36 30.32 -25.88
C ASP A 333 17.90 31.31 -24.81
N VAL A 334 18.75 32.28 -24.47
CA VAL A 334 18.34 33.47 -23.71
C VAL A 334 18.11 34.60 -24.69
N THR A 335 16.94 35.23 -24.59
CA THR A 335 16.57 36.41 -25.38
C THR A 335 16.26 37.60 -24.49
N ALA A 336 16.42 38.81 -25.03
CA ALA A 336 16.10 40.07 -24.35
C ALA A 336 15.16 40.93 -25.21
N THR A 337 14.19 41.56 -24.55
CA THR A 337 13.31 42.60 -25.11
C THR A 337 13.25 43.79 -24.17
N ARG A 338 12.75 44.93 -24.65
CA ARG A 338 12.46 46.07 -23.80
C ARG A 338 11.18 46.81 -24.18
N THR A 339 10.60 47.49 -23.21
CA THR A 339 9.60 48.53 -23.48
C THR A 339 10.26 49.83 -23.97
N PRO A 340 9.51 50.75 -24.60
CA PRO A 340 10.01 52.09 -24.90
C PRO A 340 10.35 52.86 -23.62
N PHE A 341 11.31 53.78 -23.71
CA PHE A 341 11.54 54.77 -22.65
C PHE A 341 10.34 55.71 -22.56
N LEU A 342 9.69 55.73 -21.39
CA LEU A 342 8.48 56.50 -21.14
C LEU A 342 8.56 57.20 -19.78
N ASN A 343 8.16 58.47 -19.74
CA ASN A 343 7.78 59.12 -18.49
C ASN A 343 6.30 58.82 -18.23
N GLN A 344 6.00 58.06 -17.17
CA GLN A 344 4.62 57.66 -16.86
C GLN A 344 3.72 58.83 -16.44
N ALA A 345 4.29 59.90 -15.88
CA ALA A 345 3.53 61.06 -15.42
C ALA A 345 3.17 62.02 -16.56
N THR A 346 4.06 62.20 -17.54
CA THR A 346 3.87 63.17 -18.63
C THR A 346 3.49 62.53 -19.96
N GLY A 347 3.67 61.21 -20.12
CA GLY A 347 3.45 60.50 -21.39
C GLY A 347 4.54 60.76 -22.45
N HIS A 348 5.57 61.55 -22.13
CA HIS A 348 6.69 61.79 -23.04
C HIS A 348 7.49 60.49 -23.26
N SER A 349 7.90 60.23 -24.51
CA SER A 349 8.68 59.04 -24.88
C SER A 349 9.98 59.39 -25.60
N MET A 350 11.03 58.61 -25.34
CA MET A 350 12.27 58.62 -26.12
C MET A 350 12.30 57.43 -27.09
N ALA A 351 11.43 57.44 -28.09
CA ALA A 351 11.31 56.34 -29.06
C ALA A 351 12.61 56.06 -29.84
N LYS A 352 13.48 57.07 -30.00
CA LYS A 352 14.79 56.93 -30.68
C LYS A 352 15.94 56.53 -29.75
N ALA A 353 15.73 56.48 -28.44
CA ALA A 353 16.77 56.03 -27.53
C ALA A 353 16.99 54.53 -27.70
N GLN A 354 18.26 54.10 -27.74
CA GLN A 354 18.65 52.70 -27.94
C GLN A 354 19.44 52.19 -26.73
N ILE A 355 19.25 50.91 -26.40
CA ILE A 355 20.12 50.20 -25.45
C ILE A 355 20.95 49.22 -26.27
N GLY A 356 22.17 49.63 -26.61
CA GLY A 356 23.15 48.74 -27.21
C GLY A 356 23.74 47.79 -26.17
N ILE A 357 23.87 46.52 -26.51
CA ILE A 357 24.53 45.52 -25.68
C ILE A 357 25.63 44.80 -26.46
N GLN A 358 26.68 44.42 -25.73
CA GLN A 358 27.69 43.48 -26.17
C GLN A 358 27.59 42.26 -25.25
N PRO A 359 26.84 41.21 -25.66
CA PRO A 359 26.64 40.05 -24.81
C PRO A 359 27.93 39.29 -24.54
N SER A 360 28.00 38.66 -23.37
CA SER A 360 29.03 37.72 -22.97
C SER A 360 28.37 36.49 -22.38
N CYS A 361 28.92 35.32 -22.68
CA CYS A 361 28.53 34.10 -22.00
C CYS A 361 29.74 33.27 -21.62
N THR A 362 29.79 32.83 -20.37
CA THR A 362 30.90 32.02 -19.85
C THR A 362 30.37 30.89 -19.00
N VAL A 363 31.01 29.73 -19.09
CA VAL A 363 30.78 28.62 -18.17
C VAL A 363 31.35 29.01 -16.80
N THR A 364 30.56 28.87 -15.72
CA THR A 364 30.98 29.21 -14.35
C THR A 364 31.38 27.97 -13.56
N ASN A 365 30.81 26.81 -13.86
CA ASN A 365 31.20 25.55 -13.24
C ASN A 365 32.08 24.75 -14.22
N PRO A 366 33.35 24.46 -13.90
CA PRO A 366 34.27 23.74 -14.79
C PRO A 366 33.82 22.32 -15.13
N ASP A 367 32.93 21.72 -14.34
CA ASP A 367 32.38 20.38 -14.58
C ASP A 367 31.17 20.40 -15.55
N SER A 368 30.78 21.58 -16.04
CA SER A 368 29.71 21.70 -17.03
C SER A 368 30.10 21.02 -18.34
N PRO A 369 29.34 20.03 -18.83
CA PRO A 369 29.68 19.31 -20.06
C PRO A 369 29.49 20.15 -21.33
N SER A 370 28.89 21.33 -21.21
CA SER A 370 28.49 22.15 -22.36
C SER A 370 29.18 23.50 -22.41
N THR A 371 29.29 24.03 -23.62
CA THR A 371 29.81 25.37 -23.89
C THR A 371 28.69 26.39 -24.00
N CYS A 372 28.93 27.62 -23.59
CA CYS A 372 28.02 28.72 -23.85
C CYS A 372 28.53 29.66 -24.94
N THR A 373 27.63 30.10 -25.81
CA THR A 373 27.90 31.05 -26.89
C THR A 373 27.21 32.38 -26.60
N ALA A 374 27.96 33.48 -26.68
CA ALA A 374 27.40 34.83 -26.57
C ALA A 374 26.62 35.20 -27.84
N GLY A 375 25.53 35.94 -27.68
CA GLY A 375 24.79 36.54 -28.79
C GLY A 375 25.60 37.63 -29.49
N THR A 376 25.16 38.01 -30.70
CA THR A 376 25.79 39.08 -31.47
C THR A 376 25.54 40.45 -30.82
N PRO A 377 26.51 41.38 -30.81
CA PRO A 377 26.27 42.75 -30.37
C PRO A 377 25.14 43.43 -31.16
N GLY A 378 24.32 44.22 -30.49
CA GLY A 378 23.13 44.82 -31.10
C GLY A 378 22.33 45.68 -30.12
N ALA A 379 21.21 46.23 -30.59
CA ALA A 379 20.32 47.04 -29.76
C ALA A 379 19.13 46.20 -29.28
N ILE A 380 18.85 46.23 -27.97
CA ILE A 380 17.63 45.66 -27.42
C ILE A 380 16.45 46.52 -27.90
N SER A 381 15.41 45.87 -28.41
CA SER A 381 14.18 46.48 -28.90
C SER A 381 12.96 45.74 -28.33
N ASP A 382 11.79 46.04 -28.87
CA ASP A 382 10.56 45.27 -28.64
C ASP A 382 10.58 43.90 -29.34
N VAL A 383 11.53 43.67 -30.26
CA VAL A 383 11.77 42.38 -30.92
C VAL A 383 12.80 41.56 -30.12
N PRO A 384 12.54 40.26 -29.84
CA PRO A 384 13.47 39.39 -29.13
C PRO A 384 14.85 39.31 -29.80
N MET A 385 15.88 39.72 -29.06
CA MET A 385 17.28 39.60 -29.45
C MET A 385 17.92 38.47 -28.66
N LYS A 386 18.58 37.52 -29.34
CA LYS A 386 19.37 36.46 -28.69
C LYS A 386 20.60 37.05 -28.00
N VAL A 387 20.75 36.80 -26.70
CA VAL A 387 21.87 37.31 -25.88
C VAL A 387 22.85 36.21 -25.49
N ALA A 388 22.40 34.97 -25.36
CA ALA A 388 23.25 33.81 -25.15
C ALA A 388 22.54 32.54 -25.58
N SER A 389 23.30 31.49 -25.82
CA SER A 389 22.76 30.18 -26.17
C SER A 389 23.69 29.05 -25.78
N GLN A 390 23.09 27.90 -25.57
CA GLN A 390 23.74 26.60 -25.57
C GLN A 390 23.14 25.77 -26.71
N ALA A 391 24.00 25.21 -27.57
CA ALA A 391 23.55 24.33 -28.65
C ALA A 391 23.01 23.00 -28.09
N ALA A 392 22.12 22.36 -28.84
CA ALA A 392 21.72 20.99 -28.55
C ALA A 392 22.92 20.04 -28.71
N GLY A 393 23.02 19.03 -27.84
CA GLY A 393 24.11 18.07 -27.82
C GLY A 393 23.98 16.95 -28.84
N GLY A 394 22.85 16.88 -29.55
CA GLY A 394 22.52 15.75 -30.42
C GLY A 394 22.27 14.49 -29.58
N ASP A 395 23.23 13.56 -29.61
CA ASP A 395 23.23 12.33 -28.81
C ASP A 395 23.92 12.52 -27.45
N GLU A 396 24.67 13.60 -27.25
CA GLU A 396 25.36 13.91 -26.00
C GLU A 396 24.48 14.70 -25.03
N LEU A 397 24.70 14.49 -23.73
CA LEU A 397 23.99 15.22 -22.68
C LEU A 397 24.49 16.67 -22.58
N THR A 398 23.53 17.57 -22.41
CA THR A 398 23.71 19.01 -22.23
C THR A 398 23.46 19.40 -20.78
N GLY A 399 24.13 20.44 -20.32
CA GLY A 399 23.88 21.02 -18.99
C GLY A 399 25.03 21.87 -18.46
N GLY A 400 24.84 22.43 -17.28
CA GLY A 400 25.86 23.18 -16.57
C GLY A 400 25.38 24.49 -15.96
N GLU A 401 26.35 25.28 -15.50
CA GLU A 401 26.13 26.62 -14.97
C GLU A 401 26.88 27.66 -15.80
N PHE A 402 26.17 28.74 -16.13
CA PHE A 402 26.67 29.77 -17.02
C PHE A 402 26.34 31.17 -16.50
N ALA A 403 27.25 32.12 -16.74
CA ALA A 403 27.01 33.54 -16.55
C ALA A 403 26.69 34.19 -17.90
N VAL A 404 25.49 34.77 -18.03
CA VAL A 404 25.01 35.49 -19.21
C VAL A 404 24.88 36.98 -18.92
N GLY A 405 25.79 37.80 -19.46
CA GLY A 405 25.83 39.25 -19.19
C GLY A 405 26.36 40.06 -20.36
N GLY A 406 26.99 41.19 -20.06
CA GLY A 406 27.68 42.00 -21.06
C GLY A 406 27.83 43.47 -20.70
N ALA A 407 28.44 44.22 -21.61
CA ALA A 407 28.48 45.68 -21.52
C ALA A 407 27.21 46.27 -22.15
N GLY A 408 26.70 47.37 -21.57
CA GLY A 408 25.52 48.09 -22.05
C GLY A 408 25.83 49.56 -22.34
N MET A 409 25.18 50.12 -23.36
CA MET A 409 25.26 51.53 -23.69
C MET A 409 23.87 52.06 -24.04
N ILE A 410 23.45 53.14 -23.38
CA ILE A 410 22.26 53.88 -23.77
C ILE A 410 22.68 55.01 -24.70
N GLN A 411 22.13 55.03 -25.91
CA GLN A 411 22.24 56.17 -26.81
C GLN A 411 20.98 57.02 -26.68
N LEU A 412 21.13 58.27 -26.27
CA LEU A 412 20.06 59.24 -26.11
C LEU A 412 19.96 60.13 -27.36
N PRO A 413 18.74 60.49 -27.79
CA PRO A 413 18.55 61.39 -28.92
C PRO A 413 19.00 62.83 -28.57
N PRO A 414 19.41 63.63 -29.57
CA PRO A 414 19.86 65.01 -29.34
C PRO A 414 18.77 65.95 -28.79
N PHE A 415 17.50 65.62 -29.04
CA PHE A 415 16.34 66.39 -28.57
C PHE A 415 15.39 65.47 -27.81
N MET A 416 15.18 65.77 -26.54
CA MET A 416 14.29 65.07 -25.60
C MET A 416 13.78 66.06 -24.55
N PHE A 417 12.65 65.78 -23.91
CA PHE A 417 12.20 66.58 -22.76
C PHE A 417 13.07 66.25 -21.54
N ALA A 418 13.41 67.27 -20.75
CA ALA A 418 14.08 67.09 -19.47
C ALA A 418 13.08 66.48 -18.47
N ASP A 419 13.21 65.18 -18.22
CA ASP A 419 12.23 64.38 -17.48
C ASP A 419 12.87 63.05 -17.03
N THR A 420 12.16 62.31 -16.16
CA THR A 420 12.54 60.94 -15.76
C THR A 420 11.85 59.92 -16.67
N TYR A 421 12.62 59.13 -17.40
CA TYR A 421 12.11 58.07 -18.27
C TYR A 421 12.49 56.70 -17.73
N GLN A 422 11.58 55.74 -17.88
CA GLN A 422 11.79 54.35 -17.48
C GLN A 422 11.58 53.41 -18.66
N THR A 423 12.31 52.31 -18.63
CA THR A 423 12.21 51.19 -19.58
C THR A 423 12.32 49.91 -18.77
N VAL A 424 11.58 48.87 -19.17
CA VAL A 424 11.72 47.52 -18.59
C VAL A 424 12.46 46.68 -19.60
N VAL A 425 13.51 45.97 -19.17
CA VAL A 425 14.21 44.97 -19.99
C VAL A 425 13.80 43.59 -19.47
N THR A 426 13.29 42.75 -20.35
CA THR A 426 12.83 41.40 -20.03
C THR A 426 13.75 40.38 -20.66
N PHE A 427 14.29 39.49 -19.84
CA PHE A 427 15.05 38.32 -20.30
C PHE A 427 14.18 37.07 -20.23
N SER A 428 14.28 36.22 -21.23
CA SER A 428 13.51 34.97 -21.31
C SER A 428 14.42 33.84 -21.75
N ILE A 429 14.19 32.66 -21.20
CA ILE A 429 14.92 31.43 -21.53
C ILE A 429 13.94 30.39 -22.06
N ALA A 430 14.36 29.64 -23.09
CA ALA A 430 13.60 28.54 -23.68
C ALA A 430 14.52 27.40 -24.10
#